data_AF-A0A6A3QJX5-F1
#
_entry.id   AF-A0A6A3QJX5-F1
#
_cell.length_a   1.000
_cell.length_b   1.000
_cell.length_c   1.000
_cell.angle_alpha   90.00
_cell.angle_beta   90.00
_cell.angle_gamma   90.00
#
_symmetry.space_group_name_H-M   'P 1'
#
loop_
_entity.id
_entity.type
_entity.pdbx_description
1 polymer ?
#
loop_
_entity_poly.entity_id
_entity_poly.type
_entity_poly.pdbx_seq_one_letter_code
_entity_poly.pdbx_strand_id
1 'polypeptide(L)'
;MRTSRSRKPDDDDWGSDSSSSSDSSQDELEGQFGVAAQSKSSDAVSGTRVVVQAMIPHGALEKFDERGPLDDRVNWWERFMYYATMAPWDEKTRIVQLRMRLSGSLKDWCAQLPDSTRSDWKKLSHVFKKESCRSIGSKAERYYAMEIRESETPRMILYRLNRAAKKADIAFERPTTEREAHVRRFIQALSDSQLKTTLQGQRFDTLSELEETLKRIEALRQDERHEDRDYQQKKRPTQNL
;
A
#
# COMPACT_ATOMS: atom_id res chain seq x y z
N MET A 1 24.45 -69.27 9.20
CA MET A 1 25.53 -68.34 8.81
C MET A 1 24.98 -66.92 8.84
N ARG A 2 25.76 -66.02 9.43
CA ARG A 2 25.50 -64.61 9.72
C ARG A 2 26.26 -63.80 8.67
N THR A 3 25.67 -62.74 8.12
CA THR A 3 26.30 -61.49 7.60
C THR A 3 25.20 -60.73 6.83
N SER A 4 24.63 -59.61 7.26
CA SER A 4 25.14 -58.30 7.72
C SER A 4 24.82 -57.22 6.67
N ARG A 5 23.95 -56.29 7.11
CA ARG A 5 23.75 -54.89 6.72
C ARG A 5 24.73 -54.32 5.68
N SER A 6 24.15 -53.59 4.72
CA SER A 6 24.61 -52.23 4.44
C SER A 6 23.40 -51.31 4.25
N ARG A 7 23.29 -50.30 5.12
CA ARG A 7 22.38 -49.15 5.05
C ARG A 7 23.16 -48.00 4.42
N LYS A 8 22.54 -47.23 3.52
CA LYS A 8 22.65 -45.77 3.46
C LYS A 8 21.41 -45.18 2.75
N PRO A 9 21.07 -43.91 3.02
CA PRO A 9 19.70 -43.41 3.02
C PRO A 9 19.50 -42.23 2.06
N ASP A 10 18.30 -41.65 2.18
CA ASP A 10 17.87 -40.32 1.76
C ASP A 10 17.55 -40.14 0.28
N ASP A 11 16.26 -39.97 0.02
CA ASP A 11 15.75 -38.91 -0.86
C ASP A 11 14.33 -38.57 -0.35
N ASP A 12 14.26 -37.50 0.44
CA ASP A 12 13.02 -36.88 0.87
C ASP A 12 12.32 -36.26 -0.36
N ASP A 13 11.26 -36.91 -0.83
CA ASP A 13 10.31 -36.35 -1.79
C ASP A 13 9.45 -35.29 -1.08
N TRP A 14 10.04 -34.12 -0.84
CA TRP A 14 9.33 -32.93 -0.43
C TRP A 14 8.53 -32.42 -1.63
N GLY A 15 7.26 -32.83 -1.66
CA GLY A 15 6.23 -32.21 -2.48
C GLY A 15 6.31 -30.69 -2.33
N SER A 16 6.74 -30.03 -3.40
CA SER A 16 6.69 -28.59 -3.52
C SER A 16 5.31 -28.22 -4.02
N ASP A 17 4.37 -28.11 -3.09
CA ASP A 17 3.13 -27.36 -3.24
C ASP A 17 3.47 -25.87 -3.35
N SER A 18 3.97 -25.50 -4.53
CA SER A 18 4.08 -24.12 -4.98
C SER A 18 2.66 -23.58 -5.18
N SER A 19 2.08 -23.12 -4.09
CA SER A 19 0.86 -22.32 -4.09
C SER A 19 1.17 -20.98 -4.78
N SER A 20 1.13 -21.00 -6.11
CA SER A 20 1.08 -19.82 -6.95
C SER A 20 -0.18 -19.05 -6.59
N SER A 21 -0.07 -18.19 -5.58
CA SER A 21 -1.08 -17.18 -5.28
C SER A 21 -1.05 -16.15 -6.38
N SER A 22 -1.70 -16.45 -7.50
CA SER A 22 -1.96 -15.51 -8.57
C SER A 22 -2.75 -14.36 -7.97
N ASP A 23 -2.08 -13.22 -7.77
CA ASP A 23 -2.73 -11.94 -7.45
C ASP A 23 -3.41 -11.42 -8.73
N SER A 24 -4.48 -12.10 -9.13
CA SER A 24 -5.30 -11.77 -10.30
C SER A 24 -6.09 -10.46 -10.14
N SER A 25 -5.93 -9.76 -9.02
CA SER A 25 -6.62 -8.51 -8.73
C SER A 25 -6.04 -7.30 -9.50
N GLN A 26 -4.90 -7.45 -10.18
CA GLN A 26 -4.16 -6.31 -10.74
C GLN A 26 -4.26 -6.14 -12.27
N ASP A 27 -4.87 -7.11 -12.98
CA ASP A 27 -5.11 -7.07 -14.43
C ASP A 27 -6.48 -6.49 -14.82
N GLU A 28 -7.43 -6.42 -13.89
CA GLU A 28 -8.78 -5.87 -14.12
C GLU A 28 -8.79 -4.37 -14.49
N LEU A 29 -7.71 -3.65 -14.18
CA LEU A 29 -7.64 -2.20 -14.41
C LEU A 29 -7.44 -1.84 -15.88
N GLU A 30 -6.88 -2.71 -16.72
CA GLU A 30 -6.74 -2.40 -18.16
C GLU A 30 -8.10 -2.42 -18.88
N GLY A 31 -9.02 -3.28 -18.45
CA GLY A 31 -10.36 -3.39 -19.04
C GLY A 31 -11.28 -2.23 -18.67
N GLN A 32 -11.10 -1.63 -17.48
CA GLN A 32 -12.05 -0.65 -16.95
C GLN A 32 -11.88 0.77 -17.55
N PHE A 33 -10.69 1.08 -18.08
CA PHE A 33 -10.39 2.38 -18.67
C PHE A 33 -10.47 2.41 -20.22
N GLY A 34 -10.64 1.26 -20.87
CA GLY A 34 -10.64 1.14 -22.34
C GLY A 34 -11.93 1.58 -23.05
N VAL A 35 -13.04 1.76 -22.34
CA VAL A 35 -14.38 1.89 -22.95
C VAL A 35 -14.77 3.34 -23.25
N ALA A 36 -14.10 4.34 -22.66
CA ALA A 36 -14.55 5.74 -22.72
C ALA A 36 -14.23 6.49 -24.03
N ALA A 37 -13.52 5.89 -24.99
CA ALA A 37 -12.92 6.63 -26.10
C ALA A 37 -13.43 6.30 -27.52
N GLN A 38 -14.50 5.51 -27.69
CA GLN A 38 -15.07 5.25 -29.03
C GLN A 38 -16.46 5.89 -29.20
N SER A 39 -16.48 7.19 -29.45
CA SER A 39 -17.62 7.83 -30.11
C SER A 39 -17.42 7.74 -31.63
N LYS A 40 -18.19 6.86 -32.29
CA LYS A 40 -18.36 6.88 -33.75
C LYS A 40 -19.00 8.22 -34.13
N SER A 41 -18.35 9.01 -34.97
CA SER A 41 -18.97 10.18 -35.60
C SER A 41 -19.12 9.95 -37.10
N SER A 42 -20.36 9.73 -37.53
CA SER A 42 -20.82 10.12 -38.86
C SER A 42 -21.50 11.49 -38.74
N ASP A 43 -20.87 12.52 -39.30
CA ASP A 43 -21.49 13.42 -40.28
C ASP A 43 -20.69 14.71 -40.44
N ALA A 44 -20.61 15.12 -41.70
CA ALA A 44 -19.80 16.19 -42.22
C ALA A 44 -20.40 17.57 -41.88
N VAL A 45 -19.66 18.39 -41.13
CA VAL A 45 -19.70 19.85 -41.22
C VAL A 45 -18.29 20.39 -40.97
N SER A 46 -17.82 21.20 -41.91
CA SER A 46 -16.57 21.96 -41.81
C SER A 46 -16.67 22.97 -40.66
N GLY A 47 -16.11 22.60 -39.52
CA GLY A 47 -15.91 23.49 -38.38
C GLY A 47 -14.61 23.07 -37.70
N THR A 48 -13.64 23.99 -37.61
CA THR A 48 -12.38 23.76 -36.89
C THR A 48 -12.69 23.40 -35.45
N ARG A 49 -12.69 22.09 -35.14
CA ARG A 49 -12.90 21.58 -33.80
C ARG A 49 -11.58 21.72 -33.05
N VAL A 50 -11.44 22.81 -32.28
CA VAL A 50 -10.30 22.98 -31.37
C VAL A 50 -10.44 21.96 -30.25
N VAL A 51 -9.67 20.88 -30.34
CA VAL A 51 -9.51 19.92 -29.24
C VAL A 51 -8.51 20.53 -28.27
N VAL A 52 -8.99 21.13 -27.18
CA VAL A 52 -8.14 21.55 -26.08
C VAL A 52 -7.64 20.28 -25.40
N GLN A 53 -6.48 19.79 -25.84
CA GLN A 53 -5.82 18.69 -25.17
C GLN A 53 -5.32 19.19 -23.82
N ALA A 54 -5.91 18.71 -22.73
CA ALA A 54 -5.48 19.02 -21.38
C ALA A 54 -4.01 18.55 -21.22
N MET A 55 -3.08 19.50 -21.33
CA MET A 55 -1.67 19.23 -21.20
C MET A 55 -1.39 19.04 -19.70
N ILE A 56 -1.19 17.78 -19.28
CA ILE A 56 -0.78 17.49 -17.90
C ILE A 56 0.56 18.21 -17.67
N PRO A 57 0.65 19.13 -16.69
CA PRO A 57 1.90 19.82 -16.41
C PRO A 57 3.03 18.83 -16.17
N HIS A 58 4.23 19.14 -16.67
CA HIS A 58 5.41 18.28 -16.50
C HIS A 58 5.75 17.99 -15.01
N GLY A 59 5.21 18.77 -14.06
CA GLY A 59 5.32 18.55 -12.61
C GLY A 59 4.12 17.85 -11.94
N ALA A 60 3.11 17.40 -12.68
CA ALA A 60 1.86 16.88 -12.08
C ALA A 60 2.04 15.54 -11.34
N LEU A 61 3.09 14.80 -11.67
CA LEU A 61 3.47 13.56 -11.00
C LEU A 61 4.90 13.68 -10.52
N GLU A 62 5.11 13.45 -9.24
CA GLU A 62 6.42 13.43 -8.59
C GLU A 62 7.25 12.21 -9.01
N LYS A 63 8.53 12.21 -8.62
CA LYS A 63 9.42 11.08 -8.84
C LYS A 63 8.93 9.84 -8.10
N PHE A 64 9.14 8.67 -8.70
CA PHE A 64 8.88 7.42 -8.01
C PHE A 64 9.89 7.25 -6.86
N ASP A 65 9.38 7.01 -5.66
CA ASP A 65 10.21 6.69 -4.50
C ASP A 65 10.32 5.17 -4.34
N GLU A 66 11.46 4.61 -4.74
CA GLU A 66 11.76 3.18 -4.62
C GLU A 66 11.76 2.68 -3.17
N ARG A 67 12.14 3.55 -2.22
CA ARG A 67 12.28 3.24 -0.80
C ARG A 67 11.01 3.49 -0.01
N GLY A 68 9.99 4.05 -0.66
CA GLY A 68 8.70 4.30 -0.05
C GLY A 68 7.99 3.02 0.37
N PRO A 69 7.06 3.09 1.33
CA PRO A 69 6.16 1.99 1.68
C PRO A 69 5.49 1.38 0.45
N LEU A 70 5.23 0.07 0.47
CA LEU A 70 4.59 -0.63 -0.66
C LEU A 70 3.29 0.03 -1.12
N ASP A 71 2.42 0.44 -0.19
CA ASP A 71 1.16 1.11 -0.53
C ASP A 71 1.41 2.42 -1.30
N ASP A 72 2.44 3.19 -0.94
CA ASP A 72 2.76 4.45 -1.62
C ASP A 72 3.30 4.21 -3.03
N ARG A 73 4.13 3.16 -3.20
CA ARG A 73 4.63 2.73 -4.52
C ARG A 73 3.50 2.24 -5.43
N VAL A 74 2.53 1.49 -4.89
CA VAL A 74 1.34 1.04 -5.64
C VAL A 74 0.44 2.23 -5.99
N ASN A 75 0.15 3.12 -5.04
CA ASN A 75 -0.66 4.32 -5.26
C ASN A 75 -0.02 5.25 -6.31
N TRP A 76 1.30 5.39 -6.30
CA TRP A 76 2.02 6.14 -7.33
C TRP A 76 1.78 5.55 -8.72
N TRP A 77 1.87 4.22 -8.85
CA TRP A 77 1.63 3.52 -10.11
C TRP A 77 0.18 3.71 -10.60
N GLU A 78 -0.80 3.60 -9.71
CA GLU A 78 -2.21 3.83 -10.04
C GLU A 78 -2.45 5.26 -10.53
N ARG A 79 -1.84 6.25 -9.88
CA ARG A 79 -1.95 7.66 -10.29
C ARG A 79 -1.22 7.94 -11.60
N PHE A 80 -0.07 7.30 -11.84
CA PHE A 80 0.60 7.32 -13.14
C PHE A 80 -0.34 6.83 -14.26
N MET A 81 -0.99 5.68 -14.04
CA MET A 81 -1.94 5.11 -15.00
C MET A 81 -3.18 5.98 -15.21
N TYR A 82 -3.71 6.56 -14.14
CA TYR A 82 -4.82 7.51 -14.22
C TYR A 82 -4.47 8.68 -15.13
N TYR A 83 -3.30 9.30 -14.96
CA TYR A 83 -2.84 10.39 -15.83
C TYR A 83 -2.63 9.95 -17.28
N ALA A 84 -2.04 8.77 -17.48
CA ALA A 84 -1.84 8.20 -18.81
C ALA A 84 -3.16 7.98 -19.56
N THR A 85 -4.24 7.66 -18.84
CA THR A 85 -5.59 7.51 -19.41
C THR A 85 -6.25 8.87 -19.66
N MET A 86 -6.14 9.82 -18.73
CA MET A 86 -6.80 11.12 -18.82
C MET A 86 -6.24 12.03 -19.91
N ALA A 87 -4.94 11.96 -20.20
CA ALA A 87 -4.28 12.75 -21.26
C ALA A 87 -4.01 11.95 -22.54
N PRO A 88 -4.89 11.00 -22.86
CA PRO A 88 -4.67 9.81 -23.69
C PRO A 88 -3.23 9.61 -24.19
N TRP A 89 -2.31 9.26 -23.28
CA TRP A 89 -0.92 9.00 -23.66
C TRP A 89 -0.83 7.71 -24.46
N ASP A 90 -0.20 7.80 -25.63
CA ASP A 90 0.22 6.63 -26.40
C ASP A 90 1.32 5.85 -25.65
N GLU A 91 1.58 4.62 -26.09
CA GLU A 91 2.55 3.73 -25.44
C GLU A 91 3.95 4.36 -25.35
N LYS A 92 4.38 5.07 -26.40
CA LYS A 92 5.68 5.75 -26.44
C LYS A 92 5.77 6.86 -25.39
N THR A 93 4.71 7.65 -25.24
CA THR A 93 4.63 8.70 -24.22
C THR A 93 4.64 8.10 -22.83
N ARG A 94 3.90 7.00 -22.58
CA ARG A 94 3.93 6.30 -21.28
C ARG A 94 5.34 5.83 -20.91
N ILE A 95 6.07 5.24 -21.86
CA ILE A 95 7.46 4.81 -21.66
C ILE A 95 8.34 6.01 -21.28
N VAL A 96 8.28 7.10 -22.04
CA VAL A 96 9.08 8.31 -21.77
C VAL A 96 8.74 8.89 -20.40
N GLN A 97 7.45 9.07 -20.09
CA GLN A 97 7.00 9.63 -18.83
C GLN A 97 7.43 8.77 -17.64
N LEU A 98 7.28 7.45 -17.73
CA LEU A 98 7.74 6.53 -16.68
C LEU A 98 9.25 6.69 -16.43
N ARG A 99 10.07 6.60 -17.49
CA ARG A 99 11.54 6.75 -17.39
C ARG A 99 11.96 8.10 -16.82
N MET A 100 11.25 9.16 -17.17
CA MET A 100 11.50 10.50 -16.61
C MET A 100 11.16 10.60 -15.14
N ARG A 101 10.34 9.71 -14.57
CA ARG A 101 9.98 9.70 -13.14
C ARG A 101 10.80 8.74 -12.28
N LEU A 102 11.54 7.83 -12.90
CA LEU A 102 12.53 7.01 -12.18
C LEU A 102 13.71 7.88 -11.70
N SER A 103 14.39 7.42 -10.67
CA SER A 103 15.58 8.05 -10.06
C SER A 103 16.58 6.98 -9.63
N GLY A 104 17.85 7.35 -9.50
CA GLY A 104 18.92 6.47 -9.00
C GLY A 104 18.97 5.09 -9.64
N SER A 105 19.02 4.06 -8.80
CA SER A 105 19.05 2.63 -9.14
C SER A 105 17.96 2.21 -10.12
N LEU A 106 16.75 2.76 -10.04
CA LEU A 106 15.68 2.39 -10.97
C LEU A 106 15.89 2.89 -12.39
N LYS A 107 16.60 4.01 -12.58
CA LYS A 107 16.99 4.43 -13.92
C LYS A 107 18.00 3.46 -14.53
N ASP A 108 18.98 3.04 -13.74
CA ASP A 108 20.02 2.11 -14.17
C ASP A 108 19.44 0.72 -14.45
N TRP A 109 18.56 0.24 -13.56
CA TRP A 109 17.75 -0.96 -13.77
C TRP A 109 16.92 -0.87 -15.06
N CYS A 110 16.22 0.24 -15.30
CA CYS A 110 15.45 0.40 -16.54
C CYS A 110 16.39 0.44 -17.77
N ALA A 111 17.59 1.01 -17.64
CA ALA A 111 18.56 1.11 -18.71
C ALA A 111 19.18 -0.25 -19.08
N GLN A 112 19.35 -1.16 -18.13
CA GLN A 112 19.95 -2.49 -18.34
C GLN A 112 19.00 -3.50 -19.02
N LEU A 113 17.70 -3.23 -19.03
CA LEU A 113 16.72 -4.11 -19.68
C LEU A 113 16.95 -4.18 -21.19
N PRO A 114 16.63 -5.31 -21.86
CA PRO A 114 16.71 -5.42 -23.31
C PRO A 114 15.84 -4.36 -24.01
N ASP A 115 16.28 -3.88 -25.18
CA ASP A 115 15.53 -2.88 -25.96
C ASP A 115 14.11 -3.30 -26.31
N SER A 116 13.91 -4.59 -26.58
CA SER A 116 12.60 -5.19 -26.82
C SER A 116 11.65 -5.09 -25.62
N THR A 117 12.19 -4.94 -24.42
CA THR A 117 11.44 -4.73 -23.17
C THR A 117 11.26 -3.24 -22.91
N ARG A 118 12.31 -2.42 -23.09
CA ARG A 118 12.27 -0.97 -22.83
C ARG A 118 11.36 -0.20 -23.78
N SER A 119 11.13 -0.72 -24.98
CA SER A 119 10.39 -0.05 -26.06
C SER A 119 8.94 -0.55 -26.19
N ASP A 120 8.56 -1.59 -25.44
CA ASP A 120 7.22 -2.18 -25.45
C ASP A 120 6.54 -1.86 -24.13
N TRP A 121 5.44 -1.10 -24.17
CA TRP A 121 4.80 -0.61 -22.95
C TRP A 121 4.30 -1.76 -22.07
N LYS A 122 3.73 -2.81 -22.66
CA LYS A 122 3.19 -3.96 -21.92
C LYS A 122 4.30 -4.71 -21.20
N LYS A 123 5.42 -4.97 -21.88
CA LYS A 123 6.58 -5.61 -21.25
C LYS A 123 7.21 -4.73 -20.18
N LEU A 124 7.45 -3.45 -20.46
CA LEU A 124 8.08 -2.53 -19.51
C LEU A 124 7.23 -2.36 -18.24
N SER A 125 5.93 -2.12 -18.40
CA SER A 125 4.99 -1.97 -17.28
C SER A 125 4.88 -3.24 -16.44
N HIS A 126 4.85 -4.41 -17.07
CA HIS A 126 4.83 -5.70 -16.37
C HIS A 126 6.08 -5.89 -15.51
N VAL A 127 7.28 -5.72 -16.07
CA VAL A 127 8.52 -5.89 -15.30
C VAL A 127 8.68 -4.81 -14.24
N PHE A 128 8.22 -3.58 -14.51
CA PHE A 128 8.24 -2.50 -13.51
C PHE A 128 7.32 -2.79 -12.33
N LYS A 129 6.06 -3.19 -12.57
CA LYS A 129 5.14 -3.58 -11.48
C LYS A 129 5.73 -4.72 -10.64
N LYS A 130 6.31 -5.73 -11.30
CA LYS A 130 6.90 -6.89 -10.62
C LYS A 130 8.15 -6.55 -9.79
N GLU A 131 8.94 -5.58 -10.22
CA GLU A 131 10.14 -5.14 -9.51
C GLU A 131 9.78 -4.17 -8.37
N SER A 132 9.01 -3.12 -8.69
CA SER A 132 8.88 -1.93 -7.85
C SER A 132 7.58 -1.89 -7.05
N CYS A 133 6.54 -2.61 -7.48
CA CYS A 133 5.21 -2.59 -6.86
C CYS A 133 4.80 -3.96 -6.28
N ARG A 134 5.69 -4.95 -6.31
CA ARG A 134 5.40 -6.29 -5.79
C ARG A 134 5.48 -6.30 -4.27
N SER A 135 4.50 -6.96 -3.65
CA SER A 135 4.56 -7.27 -2.23
C SER A 135 5.62 -8.32 -1.94
N ILE A 136 6.43 -8.10 -0.91
CA ILE A 136 7.28 -9.14 -0.34
C ILE A 136 6.45 -9.84 0.74
N GLY A 137 6.45 -11.18 0.72
CA GLY A 137 5.68 -12.01 1.64
C GLY A 137 4.19 -12.12 1.33
N SER A 138 3.54 -13.07 2.00
CA SER A 138 2.12 -13.36 1.87
C SER A 138 1.24 -12.24 2.46
N LYS A 139 -0.05 -12.25 2.13
CA LYS A 139 -1.01 -11.30 2.71
C LYS A 139 -1.09 -11.47 4.24
N ALA A 140 -1.01 -12.70 4.72
CA ALA A 140 -0.98 -13.03 6.15
C ALA A 140 0.31 -12.54 6.82
N GLU A 141 1.49 -12.76 6.23
CA GLU A 141 2.77 -12.27 6.78
C GLU A 141 2.76 -10.75 6.95
N ARG A 142 2.24 -10.00 5.98
CA ARG A 142 2.09 -8.55 6.11
C ARG A 142 1.14 -8.12 7.22
N TYR A 143 0.07 -8.87 7.43
CA TYR A 143 -0.84 -8.64 8.54
C TYR A 143 -0.11 -8.86 9.88
N TYR A 144 0.62 -9.97 10.01
CA TYR A 144 1.32 -10.31 11.25
C TYR A 144 2.60 -9.50 11.50
N ALA A 145 3.23 -8.93 10.48
CA ALA A 145 4.41 -8.07 10.59
C ALA A 145 4.06 -6.57 10.77
N MET A 146 2.77 -6.22 10.87
CA MET A 146 2.35 -4.83 10.93
C MET A 146 2.74 -4.14 12.25
N GLU A 147 3.51 -3.06 12.16
CA GLU A 147 3.90 -2.21 13.29
C GLU A 147 3.42 -0.77 13.10
N ILE A 148 3.33 -0.01 14.20
CA ILE A 148 2.99 1.43 14.16
C ILE A 148 4.07 2.21 13.42
N ARG A 149 3.65 3.07 12.48
CA ARG A 149 4.58 3.97 11.76
C ARG A 149 4.86 5.21 12.60
N GLU A 150 5.95 5.89 12.26
CA GLU A 150 6.26 7.19 12.83
C GLU A 150 5.09 8.16 12.55
N SER A 151 4.65 8.89 13.58
CA SER A 151 3.47 9.79 13.57
C SER A 151 2.08 9.16 13.47
N GLU A 152 1.92 7.83 13.36
CA GLU A 152 0.59 7.22 13.37
C GLU A 152 -0.06 7.32 14.76
N THR A 153 -1.35 7.69 14.80
CA THR A 153 -2.16 7.54 16.00
C THR A 153 -2.63 6.08 16.16
N PRO A 154 -3.02 5.64 17.37
CA PRO A 154 -3.61 4.32 17.58
C PRO A 154 -4.78 4.00 16.62
N ARG A 155 -5.61 4.99 16.27
CA ARG A 155 -6.67 4.78 15.28
C ARG A 155 -6.15 4.54 13.87
N MET A 156 -5.10 5.25 13.45
CA MET A 156 -4.52 5.09 12.11
C MET A 156 -4.00 3.67 11.89
N ILE A 157 -3.29 3.11 12.88
CA ILE A 157 -2.85 1.71 12.83
C ILE A 157 -4.01 0.73 12.89
N LEU A 158 -5.08 0.99 13.65
CA LEU A 158 -6.29 0.15 13.64
C LEU A 158 -6.87 0.04 12.23
N TYR A 159 -7.04 1.17 11.53
CA TYR A 159 -7.59 1.16 10.17
C TYR A 159 -6.70 0.41 9.17
N ARG A 160 -5.37 0.60 9.28
CA ARG A 160 -4.41 -0.10 8.42
C ARG A 160 -4.41 -1.61 8.68
N LEU A 161 -4.52 -2.02 9.95
CA LEU A 161 -4.58 -3.41 10.35
C LEU A 161 -5.89 -4.08 9.90
N ASN A 162 -7.03 -3.39 10.03
CA ASN A 162 -8.32 -3.85 9.51
C ASN A 162 -8.25 -4.10 8.00
N ARG A 163 -7.67 -3.16 7.24
CA ARG A 163 -7.47 -3.32 5.79
C ARG A 163 -6.57 -4.52 5.46
N ALA A 164 -5.49 -4.72 6.21
CA ALA A 164 -4.59 -5.87 6.00
C ALA A 164 -5.26 -7.20 6.33
N ALA A 165 -6.06 -7.26 7.40
CA ALA A 165 -6.82 -8.44 7.76
C ALA A 165 -7.85 -8.81 6.68
N LYS A 166 -8.55 -7.82 6.11
CA LYS A 166 -9.44 -8.06 4.94
C LYS A 166 -8.67 -8.64 3.76
N LYS A 167 -7.50 -8.07 3.44
CA LYS A 167 -6.65 -8.58 2.35
C LYS A 167 -6.18 -10.01 2.64
N ALA A 168 -5.93 -10.35 3.90
CA ALA A 168 -5.49 -11.67 4.33
C ALA A 168 -6.65 -12.65 4.60
N ASP A 169 -7.88 -12.29 4.23
CA ASP A 169 -9.09 -13.12 4.41
C ASP A 169 -9.35 -13.54 5.87
N ILE A 170 -8.96 -12.68 6.84
CA ILE A 170 -9.22 -12.90 8.27
C ILE A 170 -10.62 -12.40 8.60
N ALA A 171 -11.48 -13.26 9.15
CA ALA A 171 -12.88 -12.97 9.46
C ALA A 171 -13.06 -12.29 10.84
N PHE A 172 -12.47 -11.11 11.00
CA PHE A 172 -12.57 -10.31 12.23
C PHE A 172 -13.89 -9.52 12.37
N GLU A 173 -14.65 -9.37 11.28
CA GLU A 173 -15.89 -8.57 11.28
C GLU A 173 -17.07 -9.26 11.97
N ARG A 174 -16.99 -10.56 12.25
CA ARG A 174 -18.02 -11.35 12.95
C ARG A 174 -17.59 -11.64 14.40
N PRO A 175 -18.53 -11.91 15.33
CA PRO A 175 -18.20 -12.22 16.73
C PRO A 175 -17.60 -13.62 16.83
N THR A 176 -16.35 -13.74 16.41
CA THR A 176 -15.58 -14.99 16.34
C THR A 176 -14.30 -14.87 17.17
N THR A 177 -13.66 -16.00 17.43
CA THR A 177 -12.31 -16.05 18.03
C THR A 177 -11.29 -15.27 17.20
N GLU A 178 -11.51 -15.13 15.89
CA GLU A 178 -10.68 -14.32 14.99
C GLU A 178 -10.81 -12.82 15.26
N ARG A 179 -11.99 -12.31 15.63
CA ARG A 179 -12.12 -10.91 16.08
C ARG A 179 -11.31 -10.67 17.35
N GLU A 180 -11.42 -11.56 18.34
CA GLU A 180 -10.67 -11.44 19.58
C GLU A 180 -9.15 -11.55 19.33
N ALA A 181 -8.72 -12.44 18.44
CA ALA A 181 -7.32 -12.53 18.02
C ALA A 181 -6.86 -11.26 17.29
N HIS A 182 -7.72 -10.68 16.44
CA HIS A 182 -7.44 -9.45 15.70
C HIS A 182 -7.28 -8.25 16.63
N VAL A 183 -8.16 -8.09 17.62
CA VAL A 183 -8.06 -7.05 18.65
C VAL A 183 -6.77 -7.23 19.47
N ARG A 184 -6.44 -8.47 19.87
CA ARG A 184 -5.16 -8.75 20.56
C ARG A 184 -3.96 -8.39 19.70
N ARG A 185 -4.01 -8.72 18.40
CA ARG A 185 -2.94 -8.37 17.45
C ARG A 185 -2.80 -6.86 17.30
N PHE A 186 -3.90 -6.11 17.26
CA PHE A 186 -3.89 -4.65 17.27
C PHE A 186 -3.18 -4.11 18.51
N ILE A 187 -3.56 -4.58 19.70
CA ILE A 187 -2.95 -4.14 20.96
C ILE A 187 -1.45 -4.43 20.97
N GLN A 188 -1.03 -5.60 20.50
CA GLN A 188 0.39 -5.96 20.39
C GLN A 188 1.18 -5.02 19.47
N ALA A 189 0.54 -4.50 18.40
CA ALA A 189 1.15 -3.63 17.40
C ALA A 189 1.48 -2.22 17.90
N LEU A 190 0.84 -1.78 18.99
CA LEU A 190 1.06 -0.46 19.58
C LEU A 190 2.49 -0.34 20.14
N SER A 191 3.03 0.86 20.26
CA SER A 191 4.29 1.10 20.96
C SER A 191 4.09 1.47 22.43
N ASP A 192 2.98 2.14 22.75
CA ASP A 192 2.65 2.67 24.07
C ASP A 192 2.21 1.56 25.05
N SER A 193 3.04 1.30 26.06
CA SER A 193 2.82 0.25 27.07
C SER A 193 1.65 0.54 28.02
N GLN A 194 1.39 1.81 28.35
CA GLN A 194 0.25 2.19 29.17
C GLN A 194 -1.05 1.97 28.40
N LEU A 195 -1.09 2.41 27.13
CA LEU A 195 -2.25 2.17 26.27
C LEU A 195 -2.52 0.67 26.08
N LYS A 196 -1.46 -0.14 25.88
CA LYS A 196 -1.60 -1.60 25.82
C LYS A 196 -2.27 -2.16 27.06
N THR A 197 -1.80 -1.77 28.24
CA THR A 197 -2.34 -2.26 29.52
C THR A 197 -3.81 -1.87 29.68
N THR A 198 -4.16 -0.61 29.38
CA THR A 198 -5.54 -0.12 29.43
C THR A 198 -6.45 -0.91 28.50
N LEU A 199 -6.03 -1.17 27.26
CA LEU A 199 -6.84 -1.92 26.29
C LEU A 199 -6.91 -3.42 26.62
N GLN A 200 -5.86 -4.02 27.20
CA GLN A 200 -5.87 -5.43 27.62
C GLN A 200 -6.86 -5.70 28.77
N GLY A 201 -7.11 -4.70 29.63
CA GLY A 201 -8.08 -4.80 30.71
C GLY A 201 -9.54 -4.70 30.27
N GLN A 202 -9.80 -4.49 28.97
CA GLN A 202 -11.13 -4.25 28.43
C GLN A 202 -11.50 -5.32 27.40
N ARG A 203 -12.76 -5.77 27.44
CA ARG A 203 -13.34 -6.60 26.38
C ARG A 203 -14.02 -5.68 25.38
N PHE A 204 -13.78 -5.91 24.09
CA PHE A 204 -14.44 -5.20 23.00
C PHE A 204 -15.30 -6.20 22.23
N ASP A 205 -16.61 -6.03 22.30
CA ASP A 205 -17.54 -6.91 21.58
C ASP A 205 -17.62 -6.48 20.12
N THR A 206 -17.36 -5.21 19.80
CA THR A 206 -17.29 -4.70 18.43
C THR A 206 -16.00 -3.90 18.16
N LEU A 207 -15.60 -3.80 16.89
CA LEU A 207 -14.51 -2.90 16.52
C LEU A 207 -14.88 -1.42 16.67
N SER A 208 -16.18 -1.10 16.57
CA SER A 208 -16.67 0.26 16.81
C SER A 208 -16.45 0.68 18.26
N GLU A 209 -16.72 -0.21 19.23
CA GLU A 209 -16.39 0.06 20.65
C GLU A 209 -14.90 0.31 20.87
N LEU A 210 -14.04 -0.50 20.25
CA LEU A 210 -12.59 -0.30 20.30
C LEU A 210 -12.23 1.08 19.73
N GLU A 211 -12.74 1.43 18.56
CA GLU A 211 -12.47 2.71 17.92
C GLU A 211 -12.95 3.90 18.78
N GLU A 212 -14.15 3.83 19.35
CA GLU A 212 -14.70 4.87 20.22
C GLU A 212 -13.86 5.04 21.50
N THR A 213 -13.37 3.95 22.08
CA THR A 213 -12.43 4.01 23.21
C THR A 213 -11.13 4.69 22.81
N LEU A 214 -10.57 4.38 21.63
CA LEU A 214 -9.38 5.07 21.13
C LEU A 214 -9.64 6.57 20.92
N LYS A 215 -10.79 6.95 20.37
CA LYS A 215 -11.18 8.37 20.21
C LYS A 215 -11.18 9.11 21.54
N ARG A 216 -11.78 8.52 22.58
CA ARG A 216 -11.79 9.12 23.94
C ARG A 216 -10.38 9.29 24.49
N ILE A 217 -9.53 8.27 24.38
CA ILE A 217 -8.15 8.33 24.87
C ILE A 217 -7.34 9.39 24.13
N GLU A 218 -7.47 9.47 22.81
CA GLU A 218 -6.78 10.48 22.01
C GLU A 218 -7.25 11.91 22.36
N ALA A 219 -8.54 12.11 22.63
CA ALA A 219 -9.09 13.39 23.06
C ALA A 219 -8.53 13.82 24.43
N LEU A 220 -8.54 12.91 25.42
CA LEU A 220 -7.97 13.19 26.75
C LEU A 220 -6.49 13.60 26.67
N ARG A 221 -5.69 12.92 25.84
CA ARG A 221 -4.28 13.26 25.62
C ARG A 221 -4.09 14.60 24.90
N GLN A 222 -5.08 15.07 24.15
CA GLN A 222 -5.03 16.40 23.53
C GLN A 222 -5.30 17.48 24.58
N ASP A 223 -6.30 17.27 25.43
CA ASP A 223 -6.65 18.18 26.53
C ASP A 223 -5.49 18.33 27.52
N GLU A 224 -4.87 17.24 27.97
CA GLU A 224 -3.68 17.26 28.86
C GLU A 224 -2.53 18.08 28.24
N ARG A 225 -2.27 17.91 26.94
CA ARG A 225 -1.24 18.68 26.23
C ARG A 225 -1.57 20.16 26.08
N HIS A 226 -2.86 20.51 25.98
CA HIS A 226 -3.31 21.89 25.94
C HIS A 226 -3.16 22.56 27.31
N GLU A 227 -3.56 21.87 28.38
CA GLU A 227 -3.38 22.34 29.75
C GLU A 227 -1.91 22.58 30.08
N ASP A 228 -1.02 21.61 29.80
CA ASP A 228 0.43 21.75 30.04
C ASP A 228 1.04 22.96 29.32
N ARG A 229 0.61 23.23 28.08
CA ARG A 229 1.09 24.37 27.30
C ARG A 229 0.65 25.69 27.92
N ASP A 230 -0.61 25.77 28.35
CA ASP A 230 -1.17 26.94 29.02
C ASP A 230 -0.48 27.19 30.38
N TYR A 231 -0.19 26.14 31.14
CA TYR A 231 0.58 26.23 32.38
C TYR A 231 2.01 26.74 32.14
N GLN A 232 2.70 26.24 31.11
CA GLN A 232 4.05 26.70 30.77
C GLN A 232 4.07 28.15 30.26
N GLN A 233 3.05 28.59 29.53
CA GLN A 233 2.97 29.96 29.02
C GLN A 233 2.67 30.97 30.12
N LYS A 234 1.85 30.61 31.12
CA LYS A 234 1.58 31.43 32.31
C LYS A 234 2.79 31.59 33.25
N LYS A 235 3.76 30.68 33.21
CA LYS A 235 5.01 30.77 34.01
C LYS A 235 6.12 31.60 33.38
N ARG A 236 5.98 32.05 32.12
CA ARG A 236 6.97 32.94 31.50
C ARG A 236 6.82 34.35 32.11
N PRO A 237 7.84 34.89 32.81
CA PRO A 237 7.75 36.24 33.35
C PRO A 237 7.64 37.24 32.20
N THR A 238 6.71 38.18 32.29
CA THR A 238 6.69 39.39 31.45
C THR A 238 7.96 40.18 31.72
N GLN A 239 8.96 40.04 30.87
CA GLN A 239 10.04 41.03 30.78
C GLN A 239 9.44 42.28 30.12
N ASN A 240 8.88 43.15 30.95
CA ASN A 240 8.52 44.49 30.54
C ASN A 240 9.80 45.35 30.50
N LEU A 241 9.97 46.04 29.37
CA LEU A 241 10.97 47.08 29.08
C LEU A 241 10.89 48.24 30.08
#